data_AF-A0A0F6QWC0-F1
#
_entry.id   AF-A0A0F6QWC0-F1
#
_cell.length_a   1.000
_cell.length_b   1.000
_cell.length_c   1.000
_cell.angle_alpha   90.00
_cell.angle_beta   90.00
_cell.angle_gamma   90.00
#
_symmetry.space_group_name_H-M   'P 1'
#
loop_
_entity.id
_entity.type
_entity.pdbx_description
1 polymer ?
#
loop_
_entity_poly.entity_id
_entity_poly.type
_entity_poly.pdbx_seq_one_letter_code
_entity_poly.pdbx_strand_id
1 'polypeptide(L)'
;MPTLYRTPPTPLRGTVAEAVRRGEHSAPLGVIDVQAFDYNAAQMRNNANGLPIRVASKSVRSVQALRRALSFEGFQGILAYSLPEALLLVKEGFTDIVVEYPSVDVAALQQLSDDPTARQHITLMVDCPEHLEHLSARRAWLSTLTAPCI
;
A
#
# COMPACT_ATOMS: atom_id res chain seq x y z
N MET A 1 1.19 -21.13 17.20
CA MET A 1 0.02 -21.36 16.32
C MET A 1 -0.19 -20.11 15.47
N PRO A 2 -0.43 -20.22 14.16
CA PRO A 2 -0.71 -19.05 13.34
C PRO A 2 -2.05 -18.41 13.70
N THR A 3 -2.02 -17.09 13.77
CA THR A 3 -3.02 -16.13 14.20
C THR A 3 -4.24 -16.07 13.26
N LEU A 4 -5.23 -16.91 13.55
CA LEU A 4 -6.65 -16.69 13.19
C LEU A 4 -7.50 -16.48 14.45
N TYR A 5 -6.93 -15.83 15.47
CA TYR A 5 -7.73 -15.46 16.64
C TYR A 5 -8.69 -14.34 16.26
N ARG A 6 -9.99 -14.67 16.18
CA ARG A 6 -11.06 -13.64 16.08
C ARG A 6 -11.12 -12.75 17.33
N THR A 7 -10.55 -13.21 18.44
CA THR A 7 -10.49 -12.49 19.71
C THR A 7 -9.03 -12.16 20.03
N PRO A 8 -8.66 -10.87 20.20
CA PRO A 8 -7.30 -10.50 20.53
C PRO A 8 -6.80 -11.16 21.82
N PRO A 9 -5.50 -11.46 21.97
CA PRO A 9 -4.96 -12.06 23.18
C PRO A 9 -5.35 -11.29 24.45
N THR A 10 -5.58 -12.00 25.56
CA THR A 10 -5.95 -11.37 26.84
C THR A 10 -4.97 -10.28 27.30
N PRO A 11 -3.63 -10.45 27.17
CA PRO A 11 -2.69 -9.39 27.51
C PRO A 11 -2.94 -8.09 26.72
N LEU A 12 -3.13 -8.19 25.40
CA LEU A 12 -3.39 -7.03 24.55
C LEU A 12 -4.69 -6.31 24.95
N ARG A 13 -5.76 -7.06 25.20
CA ARG A 13 -7.04 -6.49 25.65
C ARG A 13 -6.89 -5.77 27.00
N GLY A 14 -6.14 -6.36 27.92
CA GLY A 14 -5.85 -5.77 29.23
C GLY A 14 -5.10 -4.43 29.12
N THR A 15 -4.03 -4.40 28.31
CA THR A 15 -3.23 -3.19 28.07
C THR A 15 -4.06 -2.08 27.45
N VAL A 16 -4.82 -2.37 26.38
CA VAL A 16 -5.66 -1.36 25.71
C VAL A 16 -6.73 -0.81 26.64
N ALA A 17 -7.42 -1.69 27.37
CA ALA A 17 -8.47 -1.26 28.29
C ALA A 17 -7.92 -0.39 29.43
N GLU A 18 -6.71 -0.66 29.91
CA GLU A 18 -6.04 0.14 30.94
C GLU A 18 -5.62 1.51 30.41
N ALA A 19 -5.00 1.58 29.23
CA ALA A 19 -4.62 2.85 28.60
C ALA A 19 -5.83 3.77 28.38
N VAL A 20 -6.98 3.19 27.98
CA VAL A 20 -8.24 3.94 27.85
C VAL A 20 -8.76 4.40 29.22
N ARG A 21 -8.74 3.54 30.25
CA ARG A 21 -9.16 3.92 31.62
C ARG A 21 -8.31 5.03 32.21
N ARG A 22 -7.01 5.06 31.91
CA ARG A 22 -6.07 6.10 32.37
C ARG A 22 -6.17 7.41 31.60
N GLY A 23 -6.95 7.46 30.52
CA GLY A 23 -7.09 8.65 29.69
C GLY A 23 -5.88 8.90 28.75
N GLU A 24 -5.00 7.90 28.58
CA GLU A 24 -3.87 7.99 27.63
C GLU A 24 -4.38 7.96 26.17
N HIS A 25 -5.48 7.26 25.92
CA HIS A 25 -6.15 7.17 24.62
C HIS A 25 -7.68 7.22 24.76
N SER A 26 -8.35 7.88 23.80
CA SER A 26 -9.82 7.89 23.72
C SER A 26 -10.35 6.78 22.82
N ALA A 27 -11.50 6.20 23.19
CA ALA A 27 -12.21 5.22 22.37
C ALA A 27 -13.32 5.89 21.52
N PRO A 28 -13.72 5.29 20.37
CA PRO A 28 -13.22 4.05 19.79
C PRO A 28 -11.85 4.20 19.13
N LEU A 29 -11.03 3.15 19.21
CA LEU A 29 -9.71 3.08 18.59
C LEU A 29 -9.47 1.75 17.88
N GLY A 30 -8.63 1.77 16.84
CA GLY A 30 -8.08 0.60 16.20
C GLY A 30 -6.72 0.24 16.80
N VAL A 31 -6.44 -1.05 16.98
CA VAL A 31 -5.18 -1.54 17.55
C VAL A 31 -4.60 -2.61 16.63
N ILE A 32 -3.29 -2.51 16.39
CA ILE A 32 -2.52 -3.52 15.67
C ILE A 32 -1.71 -4.30 16.70
N ASP A 33 -1.92 -5.62 16.76
CA ASP A 33 -1.06 -6.52 17.52
C ASP A 33 0.27 -6.68 16.76
N VAL A 34 1.33 -6.08 17.30
CA VAL A 34 2.66 -6.07 16.66
C VAL A 34 3.27 -7.48 16.64
N GLN A 35 3.02 -8.31 17.65
CA GLN A 35 3.55 -9.68 17.67
C GLN A 35 2.87 -10.54 16.60
N ALA A 36 1.54 -10.41 16.46
CA ALA A 36 0.81 -11.07 15.39
C ALA A 36 1.23 -10.56 14.00
N PHE A 37 1.48 -9.25 13.87
CA PHE A 37 1.96 -8.64 12.63
C PHE A 37 3.29 -9.26 12.18
N ASP A 38 4.27 -9.32 13.07
CA ASP A 38 5.62 -9.83 12.78
C ASP A 38 5.59 -11.32 12.44
N TYR A 39 4.79 -12.07 13.18
CA TYR A 39 4.58 -13.49 12.91
C TYR A 39 3.97 -13.69 11.50
N ASN A 40 2.93 -12.95 11.15
CA ASN A 40 2.28 -13.05 9.84
C ASN A 40 3.24 -12.66 8.71
N ALA A 41 4.07 -11.63 8.90
CA ALA A 41 5.09 -11.23 7.93
C ALA A 41 6.10 -12.36 7.68
N ALA A 42 6.60 -13.01 8.75
CA ALA A 42 7.50 -14.15 8.63
C ALA A 42 6.86 -15.35 7.92
N GLN A 43 5.58 -15.65 8.20
CA GLN A 43 4.86 -16.72 7.51
C GLN A 43 4.66 -16.42 6.02
N MET A 44 4.27 -15.18 5.66
CA MET A 44 4.12 -14.79 4.26
C MET A 44 5.44 -14.93 3.49
N ARG A 45 6.56 -14.50 4.09
CA ARG A 45 7.89 -14.68 3.48
C ARG A 45 8.24 -16.15 3.23
N ASN A 46 7.97 -17.03 4.20
CA ASN A 46 8.22 -18.47 4.03
C ASN A 46 7.37 -19.05 2.88
N ASN A 47 6.14 -18.57 2.73
CA ASN A 47 5.23 -19.01 1.67
C ASN A 47 5.58 -18.44 0.29
N ALA A 48 6.24 -17.27 0.23
CA ALA A 48 6.62 -16.63 -1.02
C ALA A 48 7.74 -17.36 -1.77
N ASN A 49 8.41 -18.32 -1.13
CA ASN A 49 9.44 -19.19 -1.75
C ASN A 49 10.52 -18.40 -2.52
N GLY A 50 10.99 -17.29 -1.94
CA GLY A 50 12.02 -16.43 -2.52
C GLY A 50 11.50 -15.34 -3.46
N LEU A 51 10.21 -15.30 -3.79
CA LEU A 51 9.61 -14.19 -4.54
C LEU A 51 9.42 -12.96 -3.63
N PRO A 52 9.69 -11.74 -4.13
CA PRO A 52 9.42 -10.52 -3.38
C PRO A 52 7.92 -10.32 -3.18
N ILE A 53 7.54 -9.87 -1.98
CA ILE A 53 6.15 -9.60 -1.60
C ILE A 53 5.86 -8.10 -1.70
N ARG A 54 4.90 -7.73 -2.55
CA ARG A 54 4.31 -6.37 -2.54
C ARG A 54 3.17 -6.30 -1.52
N VAL A 55 3.17 -5.27 -0.68
CA VAL A 55 2.15 -5.11 0.35
C VAL A 55 0.89 -4.47 -0.24
N ALA A 56 -0.25 -5.17 -0.20
CA ALA A 56 -1.53 -4.61 -0.60
C ALA A 56 -2.03 -3.59 0.44
N SER A 57 -2.17 -2.32 0.06
CA SER A 57 -2.50 -1.25 1.00
C SER A 57 -3.98 -1.20 1.40
N LYS A 58 -4.88 -1.76 0.57
CA LYS A 58 -6.35 -1.71 0.71
C LYS A 58 -6.87 -2.00 2.12
N SER A 59 -6.36 -3.06 2.74
CA SER A 59 -6.80 -3.51 4.07
C SER A 59 -5.92 -2.99 5.21
N VAL A 60 -4.76 -2.42 4.89
CA VAL A 60 -3.80 -1.90 5.88
C VAL A 60 -4.06 -0.43 6.19
N ARG A 61 -4.19 0.41 5.16
CA ARG A 61 -4.48 1.86 5.21
C ARG A 61 -3.79 2.62 6.36
N SER A 62 -2.55 2.24 6.66
CA SER A 62 -1.73 2.83 7.71
C SER A 62 -0.29 2.94 7.23
N VAL A 63 0.19 4.18 7.08
CA VAL A 63 1.56 4.47 6.64
C VAL A 63 2.58 3.77 7.54
N GLN A 64 2.38 3.80 8.86
CA GLN A 64 3.29 3.17 9.81
C GLN A 64 3.30 1.64 9.68
N ALA A 65 2.14 1.02 9.44
CA ALA A 65 2.08 -0.41 9.18
C ALA A 65 2.75 -0.79 7.86
N LEU A 66 2.59 0.03 6.80
CA LEU A 66 3.30 -0.15 5.53
C LEU A 66 4.81 -0.04 5.68
N ARG A 67 5.30 0.99 6.39
CA ARG A 67 6.74 1.13 6.69
C ARG A 67 7.28 -0.07 7.46
N ARG A 68 6.53 -0.54 8.46
CA ARG A 68 6.90 -1.75 9.22
C ARG A 68 6.96 -2.97 8.31
N ALA A 69 5.94 -3.21 7.47
CA ALA A 69 5.94 -4.33 6.53
C ALA A 69 7.17 -4.31 5.62
N LEU A 70 7.49 -3.13 5.05
CA LEU A 70 8.65 -2.95 4.17
C LEU A 70 10.01 -3.00 4.89
N SER A 71 10.04 -2.99 6.23
CA SER A 71 11.27 -3.23 6.99
C SER A 71 11.63 -4.71 7.10
N PHE A 72 10.70 -5.62 6.76
CA PHE A 72 10.98 -7.05 6.73
C PHE A 72 11.68 -7.42 5.43
N GLU A 73 12.73 -8.23 5.53
CA GLU A 73 13.37 -8.86 4.37
C GLU A 73 12.35 -9.65 3.54
N GLY A 74 12.43 -9.53 2.22
CA GLY A 74 11.52 -10.17 1.27
C GLY A 74 10.26 -9.38 0.96
N PHE A 75 10.00 -8.27 1.65
CA PHE A 75 8.94 -7.33 1.29
C PHE A 75 9.50 -6.18 0.47
N GLN A 76 8.89 -5.92 -0.68
CA GLN A 76 9.32 -4.89 -1.61
C GLN A 76 8.11 -4.31 -2.32
N GLY A 77 7.95 -2.99 -2.19
CA GLY A 77 6.93 -2.22 -2.88
C GLY A 77 5.51 -2.41 -2.34
N ILE A 78 4.60 -1.58 -2.86
CA ILE A 78 3.21 -1.50 -2.42
C ILE A 78 2.30 -1.78 -3.62
N LEU A 79 1.25 -2.56 -3.41
CA LEU A 79 0.08 -2.62 -4.28
C LEU A 79 -0.95 -1.64 -3.71
N ALA A 80 -0.97 -0.42 -4.26
CA ALA A 80 -1.88 0.63 -3.84
C ALA A 80 -3.29 0.33 -4.36
N TYR A 81 -4.31 0.53 -3.53
CA TYR A 81 -5.69 0.24 -3.91
C TYR A 81 -6.22 1.23 -4.95
N SER A 82 -5.80 2.49 -4.89
CA SER A 82 -6.25 3.53 -5.83
C SER A 82 -5.13 4.51 -6.17
N LEU A 83 -5.28 5.22 -7.29
CA LEU A 83 -4.33 6.24 -7.70
C LEU A 83 -4.24 7.43 -6.71
N PRO A 84 -5.36 7.99 -6.18
CA PRO A 84 -5.28 9.00 -5.13
C PRO A 84 -4.46 8.55 -3.91
N GLU A 85 -4.62 7.29 -3.49
CA GLU A 85 -3.82 6.73 -2.39
C GLU A 85 -2.35 6.61 -2.78
N ALA A 86 -2.04 6.11 -3.98
CA ALA A 86 -0.66 6.01 -4.47
C ALA A 86 0.04 7.38 -4.47
N LEU A 87 -0.65 8.44 -4.90
CA LEU A 87 -0.13 9.81 -4.88
C LEU A 87 0.15 10.30 -3.44
N LEU A 88 -0.70 9.94 -2.47
CA LEU A 88 -0.43 10.22 -1.05
C LEU A 88 0.80 9.43 -0.55
N LEU A 89 0.92 8.16 -0.93
CA LEU A 89 2.05 7.32 -0.53
C LEU A 89 3.39 7.83 -1.09
N VAL A 90 3.41 8.38 -2.30
CA VAL A 90 4.60 9.08 -2.82
C VAL A 90 4.98 10.27 -1.93
N LYS A 91 4.00 11.07 -1.48
CA LYS A 91 4.26 12.20 -0.56
C LYS A 91 4.79 11.75 0.80
N GLU A 92 4.40 10.55 1.24
CA GLU A 92 4.98 9.87 2.40
C GLU A 92 6.37 9.26 2.12
N GLY A 93 6.91 9.41 0.90
CA GLY A 93 8.26 8.97 0.55
C GLY A 93 8.36 7.49 0.16
N PHE A 94 7.25 6.83 -0.18
CA PHE A 94 7.30 5.50 -0.79
C PHE A 94 7.62 5.62 -2.29
N THR A 95 8.48 4.73 -2.79
CA THR A 95 9.12 4.89 -4.11
C THR A 95 8.88 3.74 -5.10
N ASP A 96 8.19 2.68 -4.68
CA ASP A 96 7.89 1.50 -5.49
C ASP A 96 6.41 1.12 -5.29
N ILE A 97 5.53 1.70 -6.11
CA ILE A 97 4.08 1.56 -5.99
C ILE A 97 3.50 1.08 -7.32
N VAL A 98 2.70 0.03 -7.28
CA VAL A 98 1.85 -0.41 -8.38
C VAL A 98 0.40 -0.14 -7.97
N VAL A 99 -0.39 0.54 -8.81
CA VAL A 99 -1.83 0.68 -8.56
C VAL A 99 -2.51 -0.61 -9.01
N GLU A 100 -3.08 -1.34 -8.05
CA GLU A 100 -3.61 -2.70 -8.24
C GLU A 100 -4.79 -2.75 -9.23
N TYR A 101 -5.52 -1.65 -9.39
CA TYR A 101 -6.68 -1.57 -10.27
C TYR A 101 -6.50 -0.45 -11.30
N PRO A 102 -6.92 -0.66 -12.57
CA PRO A 102 -6.94 0.42 -13.55
C PRO A 102 -7.70 1.64 -13.03
N SER A 103 -7.20 2.84 -13.38
CA SER A 103 -7.79 4.09 -12.92
C SER A 103 -8.45 4.84 -14.07
N VAL A 104 -9.67 5.32 -13.81
CA VAL A 104 -10.39 6.28 -14.66
C VAL A 104 -10.61 7.61 -13.92
N ASP A 105 -9.95 7.81 -12.78
CA ASP A 105 -10.03 9.06 -12.02
C ASP A 105 -9.25 10.15 -12.76
N VAL A 106 -10.00 11.02 -13.44
CA VAL A 106 -9.43 12.04 -14.31
C VAL A 106 -8.54 13.02 -13.54
N ALA A 107 -8.95 13.40 -12.33
CA ALA A 107 -8.21 14.36 -11.52
C ALA A 107 -6.90 13.75 -11.01
N ALA A 108 -6.95 12.52 -10.50
CA ALA A 108 -5.75 11.83 -10.02
C ALA A 108 -4.77 11.52 -11.15
N LEU A 109 -5.27 11.17 -12.34
CA LEU A 109 -4.44 10.95 -13.53
C LEU A 109 -3.81 12.25 -14.03
N GLN A 110 -4.50 13.39 -13.95
CA GLN A 110 -3.92 14.69 -14.23
C GLN A 110 -2.83 15.05 -13.20
N GLN A 111 -3.10 14.85 -11.91
CA GLN A 111 -2.10 15.07 -10.86
C GLN A 111 -0.85 14.20 -11.05
N LEU A 112 -1.01 12.92 -11.38
CA LEU A 112 0.11 12.04 -11.73
C LEU A 112 0.87 12.57 -12.95
N SER A 113 0.16 13.01 -13.99
CA SER A 113 0.77 13.55 -15.21
C SER A 113 1.66 14.76 -14.94
N ASP A 114 1.22 15.63 -14.03
CA ASP A 114 1.89 16.89 -13.70
C ASP A 114 3.00 16.75 -12.65
N ASP A 115 3.19 15.57 -12.06
CA ASP A 115 4.17 15.30 -11.00
C ASP A 115 5.25 14.30 -11.49
N PRO A 116 6.44 14.79 -11.92
CA PRO A 116 7.53 13.93 -12.39
C PRO A 116 8.02 12.93 -11.35
N THR A 117 7.98 13.27 -10.06
CA THR A 117 8.41 12.38 -8.98
C THR A 117 7.39 11.25 -8.82
N ALA A 118 6.10 11.56 -8.81
CA ALA A 118 5.06 10.54 -8.77
C ALA A 118 5.12 9.59 -9.97
N ARG A 119 5.40 10.09 -11.19
CA ARG A 119 5.55 9.24 -12.38
C ARG A 119 6.72 8.27 -12.31
N GLN A 120 7.78 8.61 -11.57
CA GLN A 120 8.93 7.71 -11.38
C GLN A 120 8.63 6.57 -10.41
N HIS A 121 7.65 6.75 -9.51
CA HIS A 121 7.40 5.84 -8.39
C HIS A 121 6.09 5.08 -8.51
N ILE A 122 5.18 5.48 -9.39
CA ILE A 122 3.87 4.88 -9.59
C ILE A 122 3.79 4.18 -10.95
N THR A 123 3.55 2.88 -10.92
CA THR A 123 3.19 2.06 -12.09
C THR A 123 1.68 1.85 -12.12
N LEU A 124 1.05 2.15 -13.26
CA LEU A 124 -0.38 1.93 -13.47
C LEU A 124 -0.65 0.55 -14.08
N MET A 125 -1.70 -0.11 -13.61
CA MET A 125 -2.22 -1.31 -14.25
C MET A 125 -3.18 -0.95 -15.39
N VAL A 126 -3.13 -1.73 -16.46
CA VAL A 126 -3.97 -1.61 -17.65
C VAL A 126 -4.41 -3.02 -18.02
N ASP A 127 -5.71 -3.21 -18.24
CA ASP A 127 -6.31 -4.50 -18.60
C ASP A 127 -7.10 -4.46 -19.93
N CYS A 128 -7.22 -3.30 -20.58
CA CYS A 128 -7.81 -3.14 -21.90
C CYS A 128 -7.18 -2.01 -22.74
N PRO A 129 -7.29 -2.04 -24.07
CA PRO A 129 -6.79 -0.97 -24.95
C PRO A 129 -7.37 0.42 -24.64
N GLU A 130 -8.65 0.49 -24.26
CA GLU A 130 -9.35 1.74 -23.95
C GLU A 130 -8.72 2.47 -22.75
N HIS A 131 -8.10 1.73 -21.82
CA HIS A 131 -7.32 2.34 -20.74
C HIS A 131 -6.05 3.02 -21.27
N LEU A 132 -5.36 2.45 -22.27
CA LEU A 132 -4.21 3.11 -22.90
C LEU A 132 -4.63 4.36 -23.69
N GLU A 133 -5.75 4.31 -24.40
CA GLU A 133 -6.33 5.47 -25.09
C GLU A 133 -6.69 6.57 -24.08
N HIS A 134 -7.33 6.19 -22.97
CA HIS A 134 -7.63 7.11 -21.88
C HIS A 134 -6.37 7.79 -21.34
N LEU A 135 -5.30 7.04 -21.07
CA LEU A 135 -4.04 7.57 -20.56
C LEU A 135 -3.32 8.47 -21.59
N SER A 136 -3.21 8.01 -22.84
CA SER A 136 -2.49 8.71 -23.92
C SER A 136 -3.15 10.01 -24.38
N ALA A 137 -4.45 10.18 -24.20
CA ALA A 137 -5.16 11.43 -24.44
C ALA A 137 -4.65 12.60 -23.55
N ARG A 138 -3.85 12.31 -22.50
CA ARG A 138 -3.30 13.30 -21.58
C ARG A 138 -1.93 13.80 -22.07
N ARG A 139 -1.79 15.13 -22.18
CA ARG A 139 -0.63 15.83 -22.78
C ARG A 139 0.75 15.38 -22.28
N ALA A 140 0.90 14.99 -21.01
CA ALA A 140 2.19 14.58 -20.44
C ALA A 140 2.68 13.20 -20.89
N TRP A 141 1.79 12.33 -21.39
CA TRP A 141 2.12 10.94 -21.75
C TRP A 141 2.52 10.78 -23.21
N LEU A 142 2.15 11.75 -24.05
CA LEU A 142 2.53 11.82 -25.47
C LEU A 142 4.05 11.94 -25.68
N SER A 143 4.81 12.46 -24.70
CA SER A 143 6.27 12.53 -24.77
C SER A 143 7.00 11.29 -24.26
N THR A 144 6.30 10.35 -23.60
CA THR A 144 6.92 9.22 -22.87
C THR A 144 6.66 7.86 -23.55
N LEU A 145 5.64 7.78 -24.42
CA LEU A 145 5.26 6.55 -25.15
C LEU A 145 6.21 6.18 -26.31
N THR A 146 7.35 6.86 -26.48
CA THR A 146 8.34 6.56 -27.52
C THR A 146 9.40 5.54 -27.11
N ALA A 147 9.39 5.05 -25.86
CA ALA A 147 10.22 3.93 -25.46
C ALA A 147 9.47 2.61 -25.71
N PRO A 148 9.92 1.75 -26.65
CA PRO A 148 9.30 0.46 -26.86
C PRO A 148 9.44 -0.39 -25.60
N CYS A 149 8.33 -0.95 -25.12
CA CYS A 149 8.37 -2.11 -24.25
C CYS A 149 9.11 -3.22 -25.02
N ILE A 150 10.31 -3.56 -24.56
CA ILE A 150 11.02 -4.79 -24.92
C ILE A 150 11.16 -5.60 -23.64
#